data_AF-A0A1U7HSZ6-F1
#
_entry.id   AF-A0A1U7HSZ6-F1
#
_cell.length_a   1.000
_cell.length_b   1.000
_cell.length_c   1.000
_cell.angle_alpha   90.00
_cell.angle_beta   90.00
_cell.angle_gamma   90.00
#
_symmetry.space_group_name_H-M   'P 1'
#
loop_
_entity.id
_entity.type
_entity.pdbx_description
1 polymer ?
#
loop_
_entity_poly.entity_id
_entity_poly.type
_entity_poly.pdbx_seq_one_letter_code
_entity_poly.pdbx_strand_id
1 'polypeptide(L)'
;MFKKLLIIFLLAIVGGFAAGFYYWRQFAAVPYWYKNQSTNIKNERLEITNQIQRSSDSGNNLTLQLNREDLNQLLAKKISENSQSSQLLQSAKSIKANLDNDTLEIGGVFNPSEISEDSLDETQKAILDKTIQTFPQLKDLDIYVGIVGQPKFENGRLTLDKDSKLKVGKLTFSIDEIAPKFGLSPDKLDRYLEQELAKLNIQGIQIENDKMMIKMSQ
;
A
#
# COMPACT_ATOMS: atom_id res chain seq x y z
N MET A 1 12.01 -6.51 4.01
CA MET A 1 11.84 -7.24 2.73
C MET A 1 10.45 -7.01 2.10
N PHE A 2 9.59 -6.14 2.67
CA PHE A 2 8.38 -5.57 2.02
C PHE A 2 8.62 -4.95 0.64
N LYS A 3 9.78 -4.29 0.44
CA LYS A 3 10.29 -3.86 -0.88
C LYS A 3 10.14 -4.97 -1.91
N LYS A 4 10.53 -6.19 -1.53
CA LYS A 4 10.65 -7.33 -2.44
C LYS A 4 9.31 -7.75 -3.02
N LEU A 5 8.27 -7.81 -2.19
CA LEU A 5 6.96 -8.31 -2.59
C LEU A 5 6.14 -7.27 -3.36
N LEU A 6 6.15 -6.01 -2.92
CA LEU A 6 5.44 -4.95 -3.62
C LEU A 6 6.08 -4.66 -4.98
N ILE A 7 7.42 -4.74 -5.09
CA ILE A 7 8.13 -4.68 -6.38
C ILE A 7 7.86 -5.92 -7.24
N ILE A 8 7.93 -7.14 -6.70
CA ILE A 8 7.62 -8.35 -7.49
C ILE A 8 6.19 -8.28 -8.02
N PHE A 9 5.22 -7.82 -7.23
CA PHE A 9 3.85 -7.63 -7.68
C PHE A 9 3.69 -6.50 -8.70
N LEU A 10 4.29 -5.34 -8.44
CA LEU A 10 4.22 -4.18 -9.32
C LEU A 10 4.86 -4.45 -10.68
N LEU A 11 5.89 -5.30 -10.73
CA LEU A 11 6.61 -5.63 -11.97
C LEU A 11 6.10 -6.88 -12.67
N ALA A 12 5.68 -7.91 -11.93
CA ALA A 12 5.24 -9.14 -12.55
C ALA A 12 3.86 -9.03 -13.20
N ILE A 13 3.02 -8.08 -12.75
CA ILE A 13 1.75 -7.77 -13.42
C ILE A 13 2.00 -7.13 -14.78
N VAL A 14 3.03 -6.30 -14.86
CA VAL A 14 3.39 -5.65 -16.11
C VAL A 14 3.93 -6.66 -17.14
N GLY A 15 4.64 -7.69 -16.68
CA GLY A 15 5.19 -8.77 -17.52
C GLY A 15 4.13 -9.62 -18.27
N GLY A 16 2.89 -9.68 -17.76
CA GLY A 16 1.85 -10.60 -18.25
C GLY A 16 0.81 -10.01 -19.20
N PHE A 17 0.71 -8.67 -19.33
CA PHE A 17 -0.37 -8.03 -20.09
C PHE A 17 0.06 -7.57 -21.49
N ALA A 18 0.47 -8.52 -22.33
CA ALA A 18 0.52 -8.34 -23.79
C ALA A 18 -0.86 -8.49 -24.46
N ALA A 19 -1.95 -8.67 -23.69
CA ALA A 19 -3.28 -8.94 -24.20
C ALA A 19 -4.07 -7.65 -24.50
N GLY A 20 -3.83 -7.04 -25.66
CA GLY A 20 -4.76 -6.11 -26.32
C GLY A 20 -4.87 -4.69 -25.72
N PHE A 21 -5.06 -3.71 -26.60
CA PHE A 21 -5.22 -2.28 -26.28
C PHE A 21 -6.25 -1.98 -25.18
N TYR A 22 -7.28 -2.83 -25.03
CA TYR A 22 -8.30 -2.70 -24.00
C TYR A 22 -7.77 -2.91 -22.58
N TYR A 23 -7.05 -4.02 -22.32
CA TYR A 23 -6.48 -4.27 -20.99
C TYR A 23 -5.38 -3.26 -20.66
N TRP A 24 -4.63 -2.79 -21.66
CA TRP A 24 -3.66 -1.72 -21.49
C TRP A 24 -4.28 -0.46 -20.89
N ARG A 25 -5.46 -0.02 -21.38
CA ARG A 25 -6.16 1.15 -20.83
C ARG A 25 -6.66 0.93 -19.40
N GLN A 26 -7.04 -0.29 -19.03
CA GLN A 26 -7.47 -0.61 -17.65
C GLN A 26 -6.27 -0.64 -16.69
N PHE A 27 -5.14 -1.16 -17.17
CA PHE A 27 -3.88 -1.21 -16.43
C PHE A 27 -3.28 0.19 -16.20
N ALA A 28 -3.21 0.99 -17.26
CA ALA A 28 -2.70 2.37 -17.26
C ALA A 28 -3.62 3.40 -16.58
N ALA A 29 -4.76 2.96 -16.04
CA ALA A 29 -5.71 3.88 -15.43
C ALA A 29 -5.27 4.26 -14.01
N VAL A 30 -4.88 5.51 -13.82
CA VAL A 30 -4.71 6.08 -12.47
C VAL A 30 -6.06 6.51 -11.86
N PRO A 31 -6.23 6.42 -10.53
CA PRO A 31 -7.42 6.87 -9.83
C PRO A 31 -7.73 8.36 -10.03
N TYR A 32 -9.01 8.72 -9.87
CA TYR A 32 -9.45 10.11 -10.02
C TYR A 32 -8.76 11.06 -9.03
N TRP A 33 -8.48 10.61 -7.82
CA TRP A 33 -7.83 11.42 -6.78
C TRP A 33 -6.40 11.82 -7.15
N TYR A 34 -5.72 11.03 -7.98
CA TYR A 34 -4.35 11.35 -8.43
C TYR A 34 -4.36 12.46 -9.47
N LYS A 35 -5.32 12.42 -10.41
CA LYS A 35 -5.46 13.45 -11.45
C LYS A 35 -5.84 14.82 -10.89
N ASN A 36 -6.53 14.84 -9.76
CA ASN A 36 -6.99 16.06 -9.10
C ASN A 36 -6.05 16.53 -7.98
N GLN A 37 -4.84 15.96 -7.87
CA GLN A 37 -3.90 16.23 -6.78
C GLN A 37 -3.16 17.58 -6.91
N SER A 38 -3.53 18.41 -7.89
CA SER A 38 -3.03 19.78 -8.05
C SER A 38 -3.66 20.76 -7.04
N THR A 39 -3.63 20.47 -5.74
CA THR A 39 -3.74 21.42 -4.61
C THR A 39 -3.70 20.64 -3.29
N ASN A 40 -2.96 21.14 -2.29
CA ASN A 40 -2.95 20.65 -0.89
C ASN A 40 -2.21 19.33 -0.56
N ILE A 41 -0.89 19.26 -0.81
CA ILE A 41 0.00 18.46 0.06
C ILE A 41 0.92 19.34 0.92
N LYS A 42 0.91 20.67 0.75
CA LYS A 42 1.87 21.53 1.45
C LYS A 42 1.43 22.10 2.81
N ASN A 43 0.17 22.01 3.24
CA ASN A 43 -0.28 22.73 4.45
C ASN A 43 -1.35 22.00 5.29
N GLU A 44 -1.23 20.69 5.53
CA GLU A 44 -2.05 20.03 6.56
C GLU A 44 -1.14 19.34 7.58
N ARG A 45 -0.34 20.18 8.26
CA ARG A 45 0.30 19.83 9.52
C ARG A 45 -0.58 20.45 10.60
N LEU A 46 -1.01 19.65 11.58
CA LEU A 46 -1.55 20.02 12.90
C LEU A 46 -3.00 19.53 13.13
N GLU A 47 -3.16 18.28 13.59
CA GLU A 47 -4.20 17.94 14.59
C GLU A 47 -3.92 16.59 15.28
N ILE A 48 -3.42 15.58 14.53
CA ILE A 48 -3.11 14.24 15.08
C ILE A 48 -1.99 14.27 16.13
N THR A 49 -0.98 15.13 15.94
CA THR A 49 0.15 15.27 16.91
C THR A 49 -0.34 15.67 18.30
N ASN A 50 -1.39 16.48 18.40
CA ASN A 50 -1.92 16.92 19.70
C ASN A 50 -2.71 15.82 20.41
N GLN A 51 -3.37 14.92 19.68
CA GLN A 51 -4.08 13.78 20.27
C GLN A 51 -3.12 12.66 20.72
N ILE A 52 -2.07 12.38 19.94
CA ILE A 52 -1.03 11.41 20.33
C ILE A 52 -0.26 11.93 21.57
N GLN A 53 0.08 13.22 21.60
CA GLN A 53 0.88 13.78 22.70
C GLN A 53 0.09 13.92 24.01
N ARG A 54 -1.21 14.29 23.98
CA ARG A 54 -2.04 14.36 25.19
C ARG A 54 -2.35 13.00 25.81
N SER A 55 -2.32 11.93 25.01
CA SER A 55 -2.67 10.59 25.47
C SER A 55 -1.47 9.80 25.99
N SER A 56 -0.25 10.13 25.54
CA SER A 56 1.00 9.58 26.11
C SER A 56 1.24 10.01 27.56
N ASP A 57 0.73 11.18 27.98
CA ASP A 57 0.90 11.70 29.36
C ASP A 57 -0.04 11.05 30.41
N SER A 58 -1.03 10.24 30.01
CA SER A 58 -2.05 9.71 30.93
C SER A 58 -1.95 8.20 31.23
N GLY A 59 -0.93 7.48 30.75
CA GLY A 59 -0.71 6.07 31.12
C GLY A 59 -1.81 5.07 30.73
N ASN A 60 -2.80 5.49 29.93
CA ASN A 60 -3.93 4.65 29.50
C ASN A 60 -3.71 4.11 28.08
N ASN A 61 -4.36 2.96 27.78
CA ASN A 61 -4.43 2.38 26.44
C ASN A 61 -4.96 3.41 25.44
N LEU A 62 -4.17 3.71 24.41
CA LEU A 62 -4.52 4.69 23.39
C LEU A 62 -5.49 4.08 22.38
N THR A 63 -6.72 4.60 22.33
CA THR A 63 -7.67 4.30 21.24
C THR A 63 -7.72 5.50 20.30
N LEU A 64 -7.20 5.33 19.09
CA LEU A 64 -7.26 6.32 18.02
C LEU A 64 -8.50 6.06 17.16
N GLN A 65 -9.36 7.06 17.02
CA GLN A 65 -10.42 7.04 16.01
C GLN A 65 -9.94 7.87 14.82
N LEU A 66 -9.68 7.20 13.70
CA LEU A 66 -9.13 7.81 12.50
C LEU A 66 -10.21 7.82 11.42
N ASN A 67 -10.55 9.01 10.95
CA ASN A 67 -11.31 9.16 9.71
C ASN A 67 -10.37 9.05 8.49
N ARG A 68 -10.92 9.20 7.28
CA ARG A 68 -10.14 9.13 6.03
C ARG A 68 -8.98 10.13 5.99
N GLU A 69 -9.18 11.37 6.44
CA GLU A 69 -8.14 12.40 6.44
C GLU A 69 -7.06 12.06 7.47
N ASP A 70 -7.46 11.65 8.67
CA ASP A 70 -6.53 11.26 9.72
C ASP A 70 -5.62 10.10 9.28
N LEU A 71 -6.21 9.12 8.56
CA LEU A 71 -5.48 7.99 7.99
C LEU A 71 -4.43 8.44 6.96
N ASN A 72 -4.78 9.38 6.08
CA ASN A 72 -3.85 9.87 5.06
C ASN A 72 -2.71 10.67 5.67
N GLN A 73 -2.99 11.51 6.67
CA GLN A 73 -1.96 12.24 7.40
C GLN A 73 -1.04 11.29 8.19
N LEU A 74 -1.59 10.28 8.86
CA LEU A 74 -0.80 9.27 9.57
C LEU A 74 0.08 8.46 8.60
N LEU A 75 -0.47 8.08 7.45
CA LEU A 75 0.25 7.37 6.40
C LEU A 75 1.42 8.20 5.87
N ALA A 76 1.16 9.46 5.49
CA ALA A 76 2.19 10.38 5.02
C ALA A 76 3.30 10.55 6.06
N LYS A 77 2.92 10.78 7.33
CA LYS A 77 3.87 10.88 8.45
C LYS A 77 4.73 9.63 8.60
N LYS A 78 4.12 8.44 8.60
CA LYS A 78 4.86 7.16 8.74
C LYS A 78 5.80 6.90 7.56
N ILE A 79 5.45 7.31 6.34
CA ILE A 79 6.34 7.21 5.18
C ILE A 79 7.52 8.17 5.32
N SER A 80 7.28 9.42 5.74
CA SER A 80 8.33 10.43 5.88
C SER A 80 9.27 10.21 7.08
N GLU A 81 8.74 9.75 8.22
CA GLU A 81 9.52 9.59 9.47
C GLU A 81 10.28 8.27 9.55
N ASN A 82 9.79 7.22 8.87
CA ASN A 82 10.42 5.92 8.93
C ASN A 82 11.55 5.84 7.89
N SER A 83 12.80 5.94 8.33
CA SER A 83 13.98 5.67 7.47
C SER A 83 14.05 4.23 6.98
N GLN A 84 13.33 3.31 7.63
CA GLN A 84 13.11 1.93 7.18
C GLN A 84 11.87 1.78 6.29
N SER A 85 11.11 2.86 6.04
CA SER A 85 10.13 2.84 4.96
C SER A 85 10.84 2.43 3.68
N SER A 86 10.19 1.52 2.98
CA SER A 86 10.74 0.93 1.78
C SER A 86 11.04 2.06 0.78
N GLN A 87 12.27 2.21 0.26
CA GLN A 87 12.63 3.18 -0.79
C GLN A 87 11.64 3.18 -1.97
N LEU A 88 10.98 2.05 -2.24
CA LEU A 88 9.87 1.98 -3.19
C LEU A 88 8.69 2.90 -2.79
N LEU A 89 8.29 2.90 -1.52
CA LEU A 89 7.23 3.79 -1.02
C LEU A 89 7.65 5.26 -1.13
N GLN A 90 8.96 5.55 -1.05
CA GLN A 90 9.49 6.90 -1.26
C GLN A 90 9.52 7.28 -2.74
N SER A 91 9.64 6.31 -3.65
CA SER A 91 9.50 6.52 -5.10
C SER A 91 8.05 6.62 -5.58
N ALA A 92 7.07 6.43 -4.69
CA ALA A 92 5.68 6.65 -5.04
C ALA A 92 5.45 8.14 -5.29
N LYS A 93 4.86 8.49 -6.43
CA LYS A 93 4.45 9.86 -6.74
C LYS A 93 3.35 10.34 -5.80
N SER A 94 2.52 9.41 -5.36
CA SER A 94 1.46 9.67 -4.40
C SER A 94 1.05 8.36 -3.73
N ILE A 95 0.66 8.44 -2.46
CA ILE A 95 0.10 7.32 -1.71
C ILE A 95 -1.17 7.82 -1.03
N LYS A 96 -2.22 7.00 -1.06
CA LYS A 96 -3.51 7.32 -0.45
C LYS A 96 -4.08 6.10 0.24
N ALA A 97 -4.68 6.33 1.40
CA ALA A 97 -5.62 5.42 2.04
C ALA A 97 -7.06 5.92 1.82
N ASN A 98 -7.96 5.02 1.50
CA ASN A 98 -9.39 5.26 1.44
C ASN A 98 -10.12 4.26 2.32
N LEU A 99 -11.13 4.75 3.04
CA LEU A 99 -12.04 3.95 3.84
C LEU A 99 -13.44 4.17 3.28
N ASP A 100 -14.09 3.08 2.89
CA ASP A 100 -15.43 3.07 2.30
C ASP A 100 -16.10 1.72 2.54
N ASN A 101 -17.32 1.71 3.09
CA ASN A 101 -18.11 0.50 3.35
C ASN A 101 -17.31 -0.58 4.10
N ASP A 102 -16.71 -0.19 5.21
CA ASP A 102 -15.82 -1.00 6.05
C ASP A 102 -14.60 -1.61 5.34
N THR A 103 -14.33 -1.19 4.11
CA THR A 103 -13.21 -1.66 3.30
C THR A 103 -12.12 -0.60 3.26
N LEU A 104 -10.89 -1.04 3.51
CA LEU A 104 -9.70 -0.23 3.42
C LEU A 104 -9.01 -0.46 2.07
N GLU A 105 -8.85 0.61 1.28
CA GLU A 105 -8.00 0.63 0.10
C GLU A 105 -6.74 1.45 0.42
N ILE A 106 -5.57 0.82 0.42
CA ILE A 106 -4.29 1.51 0.52
C ILE A 106 -3.53 1.27 -0.77
N GLY A 107 -3.12 2.34 -1.44
CA GLY A 107 -2.30 2.21 -2.64
C GLY A 107 -1.54 3.46 -3.00
N GLY A 108 -0.65 3.32 -3.97
CA GLY A 108 0.17 4.40 -4.49
C GLY A 108 0.25 4.38 -6.01
N VAL A 109 0.66 5.52 -6.55
CA VAL A 109 0.99 5.68 -7.97
C VAL A 109 2.50 5.67 -8.11
N PHE A 110 2.98 4.80 -8.99
CA PHE A 110 4.40 4.56 -9.21
C PHE A 110 4.71 4.64 -10.71
N ASN A 111 5.87 5.18 -11.06
CA ASN A 111 6.44 5.00 -12.39
C ASN A 111 7.56 3.95 -12.29
N PRO A 112 7.47 2.81 -13.00
CA PRO A 112 8.50 1.77 -12.95
C PRO A 112 9.92 2.25 -13.29
N SER A 113 10.08 3.22 -14.20
CA SER A 113 11.39 3.79 -14.55
C SER A 113 12.00 4.67 -13.47
N GLU A 114 11.17 5.17 -12.54
CA GLU A 114 11.61 6.02 -11.44
C GLU A 114 11.97 5.19 -10.19
N ILE A 115 11.78 3.87 -10.24
CA ILE A 115 12.18 2.97 -9.16
C ILE A 115 13.70 2.83 -9.19
N SER A 116 14.37 3.35 -8.16
CA SER A 116 15.81 3.20 -8.00
C SER A 116 16.20 1.73 -7.90
N GLU A 117 17.09 1.28 -8.78
CA GLU A 117 17.64 -0.08 -8.73
C GLU A 117 18.34 -0.39 -7.40
N ASP A 118 18.95 0.60 -6.74
CA ASP A 118 19.60 0.38 -5.44
C ASP A 118 18.63 -0.04 -4.33
N SER A 119 17.33 0.18 -4.57
CA SER A 119 16.27 -0.30 -3.68
C SER A 119 15.87 -1.76 -3.90
N LEU A 120 16.40 -2.39 -4.96
CA LEU A 120 16.02 -3.70 -5.46
C LEU A 120 17.13 -4.72 -5.23
N ASP A 121 16.74 -5.96 -4.92
CA ASP A 121 17.67 -7.08 -5.04
C ASP A 121 17.83 -7.53 -6.50
N GLU A 122 18.82 -8.39 -6.75
CA GLU A 122 19.15 -8.86 -8.11
C GLU A 122 17.97 -9.51 -8.84
N THR A 123 17.09 -10.22 -8.12
CA THR A 123 15.91 -10.84 -8.71
C THR A 123 14.90 -9.77 -9.14
N GLN A 124 14.67 -8.76 -8.31
CA GLN A 124 13.79 -7.63 -8.65
C GLN A 124 14.33 -6.79 -9.79
N LYS A 125 15.64 -6.51 -9.81
CA LYS A 125 16.29 -5.81 -10.93
C LYS A 125 16.05 -6.55 -12.24
N ALA A 126 16.35 -7.85 -12.26
CA ALA A 126 16.16 -8.67 -13.47
C ALA A 126 14.69 -8.69 -13.94
N ILE A 127 13.73 -8.73 -13.02
CA ILE A 127 12.31 -8.65 -13.35
C ILE A 127 11.96 -7.26 -13.89
N LEU A 128 12.42 -6.17 -13.27
CA LEU A 128 12.21 -4.79 -13.70
C LEU A 128 12.74 -4.58 -15.12
N ASP A 129 14.00 -4.95 -15.33
CA ASP A 129 14.71 -4.78 -16.60
C ASP A 129 14.01 -5.53 -17.72
N LYS A 130 13.69 -6.82 -17.49
CA LYS A 130 12.98 -7.63 -18.48
C LYS A 130 11.61 -7.06 -18.79
N THR A 131 10.92 -6.52 -17.79
CA THR A 131 9.60 -5.93 -17.92
C THR A 131 9.64 -4.66 -18.76
N ILE A 132 10.54 -3.72 -18.46
CA ILE A 132 10.73 -2.48 -19.22
C ILE A 132 11.19 -2.77 -20.65
N GLN A 133 12.06 -3.77 -20.85
CA GLN A 133 12.49 -4.19 -22.18
C GLN A 133 11.34 -4.79 -23.00
N THR A 134 10.49 -5.60 -22.38
CA THR A 134 9.34 -6.24 -23.05
C THR A 134 8.24 -5.24 -23.37
N PHE A 135 8.03 -4.25 -22.50
CA PHE A 135 6.98 -3.24 -22.64
C PHE A 135 7.56 -1.82 -22.50
N PRO A 136 8.25 -1.28 -23.53
CA PRO A 136 8.93 0.02 -23.45
C PRO A 136 8.01 1.19 -23.09
N GLN A 137 6.74 1.08 -23.47
CA GLN A 137 5.63 2.00 -23.16
C GLN A 137 5.36 2.22 -21.67
N LEU A 138 5.92 1.40 -20.77
CA LEU A 138 5.84 1.63 -19.33
C LEU A 138 6.70 2.77 -18.85
N LYS A 139 7.69 3.18 -19.65
CA LYS A 139 8.72 4.08 -19.15
C LYS A 139 8.16 5.41 -18.69
N ASP A 140 7.09 5.83 -19.34
CA ASP A 140 6.40 7.09 -19.11
C ASP A 140 5.06 6.89 -18.39
N LEU A 141 4.79 5.67 -17.89
CA LEU A 141 3.48 5.31 -17.36
C LEU A 141 3.47 5.33 -15.83
N ASP A 142 2.58 6.17 -15.31
CA ASP A 142 2.16 6.13 -13.93
C ASP A 142 1.14 4.99 -13.73
N ILE A 143 1.46 4.06 -12.83
CA ILE A 143 0.67 2.87 -12.55
C ILE A 143 0.20 2.93 -11.11
N TYR A 144 -1.11 2.81 -10.90
CA TYR A 144 -1.66 2.65 -9.57
C TYR A 144 -1.56 1.20 -9.12
N VAL A 145 -1.05 0.98 -7.92
CA VAL A 145 -1.02 -0.32 -7.24
C VAL A 145 -1.52 -0.15 -5.82
N GLY A 146 -2.48 -0.97 -5.42
CA GLY A 146 -3.05 -0.94 -4.08
C GLY A 146 -3.56 -2.29 -3.61
N ILE A 147 -3.82 -2.37 -2.32
CA ILE A 147 -4.46 -3.50 -1.65
C ILE A 147 -5.82 -3.02 -1.16
N VAL A 148 -6.86 -3.82 -1.40
CA VAL A 148 -8.24 -3.56 -0.99
C VAL A 148 -8.68 -4.72 -0.11
N GLY A 149 -9.14 -4.44 1.10
CA GLY A 149 -9.67 -5.46 2.00
C GLY A 149 -10.02 -4.91 3.38
N GLN A 150 -10.44 -5.78 4.28
CA GLN A 150 -10.78 -5.45 5.66
C GLN A 150 -9.65 -5.93 6.58
N PRO A 151 -8.90 -5.03 7.24
CA PRO A 151 -7.95 -5.42 8.25
C PRO A 151 -8.67 -6.00 9.47
N LYS A 152 -8.13 -7.09 10.01
CA LYS A 152 -8.68 -7.81 11.17
C LYS A 152 -7.61 -7.99 12.24
N PHE A 153 -7.97 -7.83 13.50
CA PHE A 153 -7.10 -8.18 14.62
C PHE A 153 -7.51 -9.54 15.18
N GLU A 154 -6.79 -10.59 14.79
CA GLU A 154 -7.07 -11.97 15.16
C GLU A 154 -5.82 -12.61 15.74
N ASN A 155 -5.98 -13.41 16.80
CA ASN A 155 -4.87 -14.10 17.47
C ASN A 155 -3.72 -13.17 17.90
N GLY A 156 -4.07 -11.96 18.38
CA GLY A 156 -3.08 -10.97 18.82
C GLY A 156 -2.28 -10.32 17.69
N ARG A 157 -2.72 -10.47 16.43
CA ARG A 157 -1.99 -9.98 15.25
C ARG A 157 -2.94 -9.27 14.30
N LEU A 158 -2.43 -8.20 13.68
CA LEU A 158 -3.12 -7.54 12.59
C LEU A 158 -2.91 -8.34 11.30
N THR A 159 -4.00 -8.68 10.64
CA THR A 159 -4.09 -9.49 9.44
C THR A 159 -4.97 -8.79 8.41
N LEU A 160 -4.87 -9.22 7.15
CA LEU A 160 -5.85 -8.88 6.12
C LEU A 160 -6.84 -10.04 6.01
N ASP A 161 -8.08 -9.74 5.63
CA ASP A 161 -9.04 -10.78 5.31
C ASP A 161 -8.63 -11.61 4.08
N LYS A 162 -9.25 -12.79 3.93
CA LYS A 162 -8.93 -13.72 2.84
C LYS A 162 -9.45 -13.24 1.48
N ASP A 163 -10.45 -12.38 1.49
CA ASP A 163 -11.03 -11.78 0.28
C ASP A 163 -10.28 -10.52 -0.17
N SER A 164 -9.18 -10.17 0.51
CA SER A 164 -8.31 -9.08 0.15
C SER A 164 -7.79 -9.23 -1.27
N LYS A 165 -7.82 -8.12 -2.00
CA LYS A 165 -7.52 -8.08 -3.42
C LYS A 165 -6.39 -7.12 -3.68
N LEU A 166 -5.59 -7.46 -4.68
CA LEU A 166 -4.69 -6.50 -5.28
C LEU A 166 -5.40 -5.74 -6.38
N LYS A 167 -5.26 -4.42 -6.37
CA LYS A 167 -5.73 -3.53 -7.42
C LYS A 167 -4.56 -2.95 -8.20
N VAL A 168 -4.61 -3.08 -9.52
CA VAL A 168 -3.65 -2.43 -10.44
C VAL A 168 -4.40 -1.68 -11.53
N GLY A 169 -4.24 -0.37 -11.52
CA GLY A 169 -5.13 0.52 -12.26
C GLY A 169 -6.60 0.27 -11.91
N LYS A 170 -7.39 -0.17 -12.89
CA LYS A 170 -8.78 -0.60 -12.72
C LYS A 170 -8.96 -2.11 -12.55
N LEU A 171 -7.89 -2.89 -12.72
CA LEU A 171 -7.93 -4.34 -12.59
C LEU A 171 -7.83 -4.72 -11.12
N THR A 172 -8.57 -5.74 -10.72
CA THR A 172 -8.56 -6.26 -9.35
C THR A 172 -8.39 -7.76 -9.41
N PHE A 173 -7.52 -8.29 -8.56
CA PHE A 173 -7.10 -9.69 -8.55
C PHE A 173 -7.16 -10.24 -7.14
N SER A 174 -7.66 -11.47 -6.98
CA SER A 174 -7.49 -12.18 -5.71
C SER A 174 -6.00 -12.45 -5.49
N ILE A 175 -5.52 -12.18 -4.29
CA ILE A 175 -4.12 -12.40 -3.91
C ILE A 175 -3.73 -13.87 -4.10
N ASP A 176 -4.63 -14.80 -3.72
CA ASP A 176 -4.44 -16.25 -3.85
C ASP A 176 -4.27 -16.71 -5.30
N GLU A 177 -4.91 -16.02 -6.24
CA GLU A 177 -4.86 -16.38 -7.66
C GLU A 177 -3.56 -15.93 -8.34
N ILE A 178 -2.98 -14.82 -7.87
CA ILE A 178 -1.83 -14.19 -8.51
C ILE A 178 -0.51 -14.53 -7.82
N ALA A 179 -0.49 -14.76 -6.51
CA ALA A 179 0.74 -15.13 -5.80
C ALA A 179 1.44 -16.35 -6.43
N PRO A 180 0.74 -17.48 -6.76
CA PRO A 180 1.38 -18.63 -7.38
C PRO A 180 1.95 -18.33 -8.78
N LYS A 181 1.27 -17.47 -9.55
CA LYS A 181 1.72 -17.03 -10.88
C LYS A 181 3.04 -16.26 -10.83
N PHE A 182 3.39 -15.76 -9.65
CA PHE A 182 4.61 -15.01 -9.40
C PHE A 182 5.62 -15.77 -8.52
N GLY A 183 5.46 -17.10 -8.39
CA GLY A 183 6.38 -17.96 -7.64
C GLY A 183 6.28 -17.78 -6.12
N LEU A 184 5.19 -17.20 -5.63
CA LEU A 184 4.91 -16.99 -4.22
C LEU A 184 3.81 -17.97 -3.78
N SER A 185 4.03 -18.67 -2.67
CA SER A 185 2.92 -19.38 -2.03
C SER A 185 2.06 -18.37 -1.26
N PRO A 186 0.72 -18.48 -1.26
CA PRO A 186 -0.15 -17.64 -0.44
C PRO A 186 0.32 -17.55 1.02
N ASP A 187 0.68 -18.69 1.63
CA ASP A 187 1.21 -18.77 2.99
C ASP A 187 2.51 -17.98 3.24
N LYS A 188 3.30 -17.72 2.21
CA LYS A 188 4.52 -16.89 2.35
C LYS A 188 4.15 -15.42 2.36
N LEU A 189 3.16 -15.02 1.57
CA LEU A 189 2.69 -13.65 1.51
C LEU A 189 1.98 -13.26 2.83
N ASP A 190 1.11 -14.13 3.33
CA ASP A 190 0.40 -13.92 4.61
C ASP A 190 1.39 -13.72 5.76
N ARG A 191 2.35 -14.64 5.90
CA ARG A 191 3.41 -14.52 6.92
C ARG A 191 4.22 -13.23 6.79
N TYR A 192 4.42 -12.76 5.57
CA TYR A 192 5.14 -11.51 5.33
C TYR A 192 4.33 -10.28 5.75
N LEU A 193 3.07 -10.25 5.36
CA LEU A 193 2.15 -9.19 5.76
C LEU A 193 2.02 -9.16 7.28
N GLU A 194 1.79 -10.31 7.92
CA GLU A 194 1.77 -10.43 9.38
C GLU A 194 3.03 -9.87 10.04
N GLN A 195 4.23 -10.17 9.52
CA GLN A 195 5.49 -9.67 10.08
C GLN A 195 5.64 -8.16 9.96
N GLU A 196 5.20 -7.56 8.86
CA GLU A 196 5.28 -6.11 8.67
C GLU A 196 4.21 -5.38 9.50
N LEU A 197 3.01 -5.95 9.61
CA LEU A 197 1.92 -5.42 10.42
C LEU A 197 2.20 -5.55 11.92
N ALA A 198 2.92 -6.58 12.36
CA ALA A 198 3.35 -6.75 13.75
C ALA A 198 4.24 -5.58 14.25
N LYS A 199 4.95 -4.89 13.35
CA LYS A 199 5.78 -3.72 13.70
C LYS A 199 4.98 -2.48 14.11
N LEU A 200 3.66 -2.50 13.91
CA LEU A 200 2.79 -1.36 14.17
C LEU A 200 2.33 -1.26 15.63
N ASN A 201 2.68 -2.22 16.50
CA ASN A 201 2.31 -2.24 17.93
C ASN A 201 0.80 -2.05 18.18
N ILE A 202 -0.01 -2.65 17.31
CA ILE A 202 -1.48 -2.59 17.37
C ILE A 202 -1.99 -3.73 18.26
N GLN A 203 -2.92 -3.43 19.16
CA GLN A 203 -3.63 -4.37 20.04
C GLN A 203 -5.09 -4.58 19.64
N GLY A 204 -5.57 -3.88 18.62
CA GLY A 204 -6.92 -4.03 18.10
C GLY A 204 -7.18 -3.08 16.94
N ILE A 205 -7.94 -3.56 15.96
CA ILE A 205 -8.49 -2.73 14.89
C ILE A 205 -9.97 -3.05 14.74
N GLN A 206 -10.77 -2.03 14.49
CA GLN A 206 -12.15 -2.17 14.07
C GLN A 206 -12.46 -1.05 13.09
N ILE A 207 -13.18 -1.37 12.02
CA ILE A 207 -13.70 -0.37 11.09
C ILE A 207 -15.21 -0.38 11.25
N GLU A 208 -15.79 0.81 11.42
CA GLU A 208 -17.23 0.99 11.51
C GLU A 208 -17.60 2.40 11.02
N ASN A 209 -18.62 2.51 10.18
CA ASN A 209 -19.15 3.80 9.70
C ASN A 209 -18.05 4.70 9.08
N ASP A 210 -17.22 4.14 8.21
CA ASP A 210 -16.07 4.81 7.56
C ASP A 210 -15.07 5.44 8.55
N LYS A 211 -14.97 4.87 9.76
CA LYS A 211 -13.97 5.24 10.76
C LYS A 211 -13.19 4.02 11.18
N MET A 212 -11.87 4.17 11.31
CA MET A 212 -10.98 3.14 11.81
C MET A 212 -10.63 3.42 13.27
N MET A 213 -10.94 2.48 14.15
CA MET A 213 -10.57 2.49 15.55
C MET A 213 -9.35 1.61 15.75
N ILE A 214 -8.23 2.19 16.18
CA ILE A 214 -6.98 1.47 16.45
C ILE A 214 -6.66 1.56 17.94
N LYS A 215 -6.46 0.40 18.57
CA LYS A 215 -5.91 0.29 19.92
C LYS A 215 -4.41 0.05 19.82
N MET A 216 -3.61 0.91 20.43
CA MET A 216 -2.14 0.79 20.42
C MET A 216 -1.63 0.35 21.80
N SER A 217 -0.57 -0.46 21.82
CA SER A 217 0.21 -0.67 23.05
C SER A 217 1.13 0.52 23.30
N GLN A 218 1.31 0.92 24.56
CA GLN A 218 2.43 1.80 24.93
C GLN A 218 3.77 1.05 24.82
#